data_AF-A0A3B8IW47-F1
#
_entry.id   AF-A0A3B8IW47-F1
#
_cell.length_a   1.000
_cell.length_b   1.000
_cell.length_c   1.000
_cell.angle_alpha   90.00
_cell.angle_beta   90.00
_cell.angle_gamma   90.00
#
_symmetry.space_group_name_H-M   'P 1'
#
loop_
_entity.id
_entity.type
_entity.pdbx_description
1 polymer ?
#
loop_
_entity_poly.entity_id
_entity_poly.type
_entity_poly.pdbx_seq_one_letter_code
_entity_poly.pdbx_strand_id
1 'polypeptide(L)'
;MPFDSLFRATVTLPLGMEHTSFTWSDYHAANKSKAHIGTEVRARDFQPKSVGAGYSLHSSAAEYALFIREMIKGSLLSETWKAEMLREQNPIPENNPTYETGQTGWSLGFAIKPTEYGTRYLHTGNNPGFMSYTCFYPESGFGLVVFLNCDQIEPFYEGLGNFLDDPF
;
A
#
# COMPACT_ATOMS: atom_id res chain seq x y z
N MET A 1 23.63 4.35 -7.82
CA MET A 1 22.49 5.26 -7.59
C MET A 1 21.87 4.90 -6.24
N PRO A 2 21.62 5.86 -5.32
CA PRO A 2 20.91 5.59 -4.06
C PRO A 2 19.50 5.01 -4.31
N PHE A 3 18.99 4.20 -3.38
CA PHE A 3 17.71 3.50 -3.55
C PHE A 3 16.54 4.43 -3.88
N ASP A 4 16.37 5.52 -3.13
CA ASP A 4 15.27 6.47 -3.38
C ASP A 4 15.39 7.12 -4.77
N SER A 5 16.61 7.44 -5.21
CA SER A 5 16.83 7.99 -6.56
C SER A 5 16.50 6.98 -7.65
N LEU A 6 16.83 5.70 -7.44
CA LEU A 6 16.48 4.61 -8.36
C LEU A 6 14.96 4.44 -8.44
N PHE A 7 14.31 4.28 -7.29
CA PHE A 7 12.86 4.14 -7.17
C PHE A 7 12.12 5.31 -7.84
N ARG A 8 12.56 6.55 -7.61
CA ARG A 8 11.95 7.72 -8.24
C ARG A 8 12.13 7.72 -9.75
N ALA A 9 13.34 7.43 -10.24
CA ALA A 9 13.63 7.43 -11.67
C ALA A 9 12.90 6.33 -12.44
N THR A 10 12.70 5.16 -11.83
CA THR A 10 12.14 3.98 -12.52
C THR A 10 10.68 3.72 -12.22
N VAL A 11 10.11 4.30 -11.15
CA VAL A 11 8.73 4.04 -10.73
C VAL A 11 7.94 5.35 -10.60
N THR A 12 8.28 6.22 -9.64
CA THR A 12 7.34 7.30 -9.29
C THR A 12 7.28 8.41 -10.35
N LEU A 13 8.41 8.84 -10.90
CA LEU A 13 8.43 9.87 -11.94
C LEU A 13 7.75 9.40 -13.24
N PRO A 14 8.00 8.19 -13.77
CA PRO A 14 7.26 7.66 -14.92
C PRO A 14 5.74 7.57 -14.70
N LEU A 15 5.30 7.34 -13.46
CA LEU A 15 3.89 7.22 -13.10
C LEU A 15 3.21 8.55 -12.76
N GLY A 16 3.95 9.67 -12.72
CA GLY A 16 3.43 10.97 -12.32
C GLY A 16 3.21 11.11 -10.80
N MET A 17 3.95 10.35 -10.00
CA MET A 17 3.92 10.37 -8.54
C MET A 17 5.07 11.24 -7.99
N GLU A 18 5.10 12.50 -8.39
CA GLU A 18 6.23 13.42 -8.17
C GLU A 18 6.61 13.61 -6.69
N HIS A 19 5.62 13.53 -5.81
CA HIS A 19 5.75 13.75 -4.37
C HIS A 19 5.87 12.45 -3.57
N THR A 20 5.99 11.31 -4.24
CA THR A 20 6.19 10.02 -3.58
C THR A 20 7.68 9.71 -3.50
N SER A 21 8.23 9.66 -2.27
CA SER A 21 9.64 9.29 -2.04
C SER A 21 9.90 8.70 -0.65
N PHE A 22 10.98 7.94 -0.51
CA PHE A 22 11.44 7.37 0.75
C PHE A 22 12.18 8.38 1.63
N THR A 23 12.81 9.39 1.02
CA THR A 23 13.51 10.44 1.76
C THR A 23 12.64 11.69 1.96
N TRP A 24 12.91 12.41 3.03
CA TRP A 24 12.21 13.66 3.36
C TRP A 24 12.48 14.78 2.33
N SER A 25 11.49 15.65 2.09
CA SER A 25 11.59 16.77 1.15
C SER A 25 10.86 18.00 1.69
N ASP A 26 11.09 19.17 1.08
CA ASP A 26 10.38 20.41 1.44
C ASP A 26 8.87 20.28 1.19
N TYR A 27 8.47 19.52 0.15
CA TYR A 27 7.06 19.21 -0.10
C TYR A 27 6.46 18.44 1.08
N HIS A 28 7.18 17.44 1.62
CA HIS A 28 6.71 16.70 2.80
C HIS A 28 6.61 17.60 4.03
N ALA A 29 7.56 18.52 4.22
CA ALA A 29 7.52 19.47 5.32
C ALA A 29 6.28 20.37 5.27
N ALA A 30 5.82 20.75 4.08
CA ALA A 30 4.67 21.60 3.89
C ALA A 30 3.31 20.85 3.91
N ASN A 31 3.28 19.58 3.49
CA ASN A 31 2.02 18.90 3.16
C ASN A 31 1.72 17.64 4.00
N LYS A 32 2.68 17.12 4.79
CA LYS A 32 2.43 15.91 5.57
C LYS A 32 1.43 16.18 6.70
N SER A 33 0.44 15.30 6.83
CA SER A 33 -0.51 15.32 7.96
C SER A 33 0.17 14.96 9.27
N LYS A 34 -0.39 15.42 10.40
CA LYS A 34 0.10 15.06 11.73
C LYS A 34 -0.41 13.69 12.14
N ALA A 35 0.45 12.91 12.78
CA ALA A 35 0.09 11.60 13.32
C ALA A 35 -0.71 11.77 14.60
N HIS A 36 -1.78 11.01 14.76
CA HIS A 36 -2.58 10.93 15.98
C HIS A 36 -2.35 9.57 16.64
N ILE A 37 -2.01 9.56 17.93
CA ILE A 37 -1.78 8.34 18.72
C ILE A 37 -2.65 8.44 19.97
N GLY A 38 -3.70 7.62 20.05
CA GLY A 38 -4.76 7.81 21.03
C GLY A 38 -5.37 9.22 20.93
N THR A 39 -5.32 9.99 22.02
CA THR A 39 -5.82 11.38 22.06
C THR A 39 -4.75 12.43 21.75
N GLU A 40 -3.51 12.02 21.51
CA GLU A 40 -2.39 12.92 21.30
C GLU A 40 -2.09 13.15 19.82
N VAL A 41 -1.69 14.38 19.49
CA VAL A 41 -1.14 14.73 18.17
C VAL A 41 0.37 14.78 18.27
N ARG A 42 1.05 14.00 17.44
CA ARG A 42 2.50 13.96 17.41
C ARG A 42 3.06 15.32 17.00
N ALA A 43 3.84 15.93 17.89
CA ALA A 43 4.38 17.27 17.68
C ALA A 43 5.41 17.36 16.54
N ARG A 44 6.18 16.28 16.30
CA ARG A 44 7.24 16.24 15.28
C ARG A 44 6.98 15.15 14.26
N ASP A 45 7.09 15.51 12.99
CA ASP A 45 6.96 14.56 11.90
C ASP A 45 8.15 13.59 11.87
N PHE A 46 7.90 12.38 11.41
CA PHE A 46 8.97 11.47 11.06
C PHE A 46 9.64 11.95 9.77
N GLN A 47 10.91 12.34 9.85
CA GLN A 47 11.71 12.86 8.75
C GLN A 47 12.84 11.89 8.42
N PRO A 48 12.60 10.86 7.58
CA PRO A 48 13.62 9.87 7.24
C PRO A 48 14.78 10.54 6.50
N LYS A 49 15.96 10.49 7.13
CA LYS A 49 17.25 10.91 6.53
C LYS A 49 17.91 9.80 5.72
N SER A 50 17.44 8.56 5.89
CA SER A 50 17.89 7.37 5.17
C SER A 50 16.68 6.52 4.81
N VAL A 51 16.81 5.76 3.73
CA VAL A 51 15.76 4.86 3.26
C VAL A 51 15.57 3.70 4.23
N GLY A 52 14.35 3.55 4.73
CA GLY A 52 13.81 2.29 5.23
C GLY A 52 12.83 1.72 4.21
N ALA A 53 13.28 0.78 3.38
CA ALA A 53 12.52 0.26 2.23
C ALA A 53 11.16 -0.36 2.62
N GLY A 54 11.02 -0.85 3.87
CA GLY A 54 9.78 -1.43 4.36
C GLY A 54 8.82 -0.47 5.08
N TYR A 55 9.17 0.81 5.31
CA TYR A 55 8.35 1.67 6.17
C TYR A 55 8.45 3.19 5.96
N SER A 56 9.43 3.69 5.20
CA SER A 56 9.71 5.14 5.14
C SER A 56 9.11 5.87 3.94
N LEU A 57 8.38 5.17 3.07
CA LEU A 57 7.74 5.78 1.90
C LEU A 57 6.69 6.81 2.34
N HIS A 58 6.79 8.01 1.79
CA HIS A 58 5.77 9.04 1.88
C HIS A 58 5.06 9.15 0.53
N SER A 59 3.72 9.25 0.56
CA SER A 59 2.86 9.38 -0.61
C SER A 59 1.55 10.06 -0.23
N SER A 60 0.81 10.55 -1.24
CA SER A 60 -0.63 10.81 -1.12
C SER A 60 -1.46 9.62 -1.62
N ALA A 61 -2.74 9.54 -1.24
CA ALA A 61 -3.63 8.52 -1.78
C ALA A 61 -3.82 8.65 -3.29
N ALA A 62 -3.86 9.89 -3.81
CA ALA A 62 -4.00 10.18 -5.23
C ALA A 62 -2.80 9.68 -6.04
N GLU A 63 -1.57 9.93 -5.57
CA GLU A 63 -0.37 9.43 -6.24
C GLU A 63 -0.25 7.91 -6.12
N TYR A 64 -0.49 7.33 -4.93
CA TYR A 64 -0.41 5.88 -4.75
C TYR A 64 -1.47 5.15 -5.60
N ALA A 65 -2.62 5.76 -5.87
CA ALA A 65 -3.61 5.22 -6.80
C ALA A 65 -3.08 5.12 -8.25
N LEU A 66 -2.11 5.95 -8.65
CA LEU A 66 -1.43 5.81 -9.95
C LEU A 66 -0.59 4.54 -10.00
N PHE A 67 0.09 4.19 -8.90
CA PHE A 67 0.79 2.91 -8.75
C PHE A 67 -0.18 1.73 -8.77
N ILE A 68 -1.32 1.82 -8.09
CA ILE A 68 -2.34 0.75 -8.13
C ILE A 68 -2.92 0.60 -9.55
N ARG A 69 -3.17 1.70 -10.26
CA ARG A 69 -3.59 1.67 -11.66
C ARG A 69 -2.55 0.99 -12.56
N GLU A 70 -1.27 1.19 -12.28
CA GLU A 70 -0.16 0.51 -12.96
C GLU A 70 -0.22 -1.01 -12.72
N MET A 71 -0.44 -1.44 -11.47
CA MET A 71 -0.61 -2.86 -11.13
C MET A 71 -1.82 -3.50 -11.81
N ILE A 72 -2.91 -2.76 -12.00
CA ILE A 72 -4.11 -3.24 -12.67
C ILE A 72 -3.87 -3.37 -14.19
N LYS A 73 -3.51 -2.27 -14.87
CA LYS A 73 -3.50 -2.21 -16.35
C LYS A 73 -2.36 -1.38 -16.96
N GLY A 74 -1.33 -1.13 -16.17
CA GLY A 74 -0.16 -0.38 -16.60
C GLY A 74 0.77 -1.15 -17.53
N SER A 75 1.71 -0.40 -18.11
CA SER A 75 2.66 -0.86 -19.12
C SER A 75 4.12 -0.51 -18.79
N LEU A 76 4.39 -0.03 -17.58
CA LEU A 76 5.75 0.25 -17.10
C LEU A 76 6.55 -1.06 -16.95
N LEU A 77 5.87 -2.12 -16.50
CA LEU A 77 6.37 -3.49 -16.57
C LEU A 77 5.85 -4.17 -17.84
N SER A 78 6.68 -5.03 -18.45
CA SER A 78 6.19 -5.98 -19.45
C SER A 78 5.17 -6.94 -18.82
N GLU A 79 4.26 -7.49 -19.60
CA GLU A 79 3.27 -8.48 -19.14
C GLU A 79 3.91 -9.65 -18.36
N THR A 80 5.06 -10.17 -18.80
CA THR A 80 5.77 -11.24 -18.10
C THR A 80 6.18 -10.85 -16.68
N TRP A 81 6.76 -9.66 -16.50
CA TRP A 81 7.19 -9.16 -15.20
C TRP A 81 6.03 -8.76 -14.31
N LYS A 82 4.94 -8.26 -14.90
CA LYS A 82 3.71 -7.96 -14.16
C LYS A 82 3.05 -9.24 -13.66
N ALA A 83 2.98 -10.27 -14.49
CA ALA A 83 2.52 -11.59 -14.09
C ALA A 83 3.39 -12.16 -12.95
N GLU A 84 4.72 -12.03 -13.03
CA GLU A 84 5.62 -12.46 -11.96
C GLU A 84 5.44 -11.68 -10.65
N MET A 85 5.17 -10.38 -10.73
CA MET A 85 4.90 -9.53 -9.56
C MET A 85 3.63 -9.95 -8.81
N LEU A 86 2.62 -10.42 -9.54
CA LEU A 86 1.33 -10.85 -9.00
C LEU A 86 1.23 -12.37 -8.77
N ARG A 87 2.22 -13.15 -9.23
CA ARG A 87 2.30 -14.59 -8.97
C ARG A 87 2.51 -14.86 -7.48
N GLU A 88 1.89 -15.91 -6.96
CA GLU A 88 2.18 -16.39 -5.61
C GLU A 88 3.65 -16.80 -5.47
N GLN A 89 4.31 -16.20 -4.49
CA GLN A 89 5.71 -16.43 -4.13
C GLN A 89 5.83 -17.20 -2.82
N ASN A 90 4.88 -17.00 -1.89
CA ASN A 90 4.89 -17.63 -0.59
C ASN A 90 3.47 -18.03 -0.16
N PRO A 91 3.09 -19.32 -0.25
CA PRO A 91 1.78 -19.78 0.22
C PRO A 91 1.67 -19.68 1.74
N ILE A 92 0.49 -19.32 2.23
CA ILE A 92 0.15 -19.33 3.65
C ILE A 92 -0.37 -20.74 3.99
N PRO A 93 0.20 -21.44 4.99
CA PRO A 93 -0.33 -22.71 5.44
C PRO A 93 -1.78 -22.60 5.92
N GLU A 94 -2.62 -23.58 5.61
CA GLU A 94 -4.05 -23.60 5.98
C GLU A 94 -4.30 -23.52 7.50
N ASN A 95 -3.32 -23.93 8.31
CA ASN A 95 -3.38 -23.85 9.77
C ASN A 95 -2.91 -22.50 10.34
N ASN A 96 -2.55 -21.54 9.49
CA ASN A 96 -2.17 -20.19 9.92
C ASN A 96 -3.45 -19.37 10.20
N PRO A 97 -3.54 -18.62 11.31
CA PRO A 97 -4.71 -17.77 11.60
C PRO A 97 -5.05 -16.77 10.48
N THR A 98 -4.05 -16.32 9.70
CA THR A 98 -4.28 -15.43 8.56
C THR A 98 -5.13 -16.10 7.47
N TYR A 99 -5.10 -17.42 7.36
CA TYR A 99 -5.93 -18.17 6.43
C TYR A 99 -7.43 -18.01 6.76
N GLU A 100 -7.80 -17.76 8.02
CA GLU A 100 -9.18 -17.47 8.43
C GLU A 100 -9.69 -16.15 7.84
N THR A 101 -8.78 -15.23 7.53
CA THR A 101 -9.09 -13.99 6.80
C THR A 101 -9.19 -14.21 5.29
N GLY A 102 -9.11 -15.45 4.79
CA GLY A 102 -9.20 -15.80 3.37
C GLY A 102 -7.94 -15.49 2.55
N GLN A 103 -6.83 -15.08 3.19
CA GLN A 103 -5.56 -14.90 2.50
C GLN A 103 -4.88 -16.25 2.28
N THR A 104 -4.48 -16.54 1.04
CA THR A 104 -3.90 -17.84 0.66
C THR A 104 -2.39 -17.78 0.50
N GLY A 105 -1.82 -16.59 0.33
CA GLY A 105 -0.40 -16.44 0.02
C GLY A 105 0.03 -14.99 -0.11
N TRP A 106 1.29 -14.82 -0.52
CA TRP A 106 1.90 -13.53 -0.83
C TRP A 106 2.50 -13.57 -2.23
N SER A 107 2.26 -12.51 -3.00
CA SER A 107 3.04 -12.16 -4.19
C SER A 107 4.22 -11.26 -3.82
N LEU A 108 4.88 -10.64 -4.81
CA LEU A 108 5.91 -9.64 -4.57
C LEU A 108 5.28 -8.33 -4.07
N GLY A 109 5.05 -8.26 -2.76
CA GLY A 109 4.59 -7.04 -2.07
C GLY A 109 3.08 -6.92 -1.88
N PHE A 110 2.30 -7.97 -2.12
CA PHE A 110 0.86 -8.01 -1.81
C PHE A 110 0.46 -9.39 -1.27
N ALA A 111 -0.45 -9.41 -0.29
CA ALA A 111 -1.16 -10.62 0.08
C ALA A 111 -2.19 -10.95 -1.01
N ILE A 112 -2.43 -12.25 -1.21
CA ILE A 112 -3.34 -12.81 -2.20
C ILE A 112 -4.56 -13.35 -1.47
N LYS A 113 -5.74 -12.92 -1.90
CA LYS A 113 -7.03 -13.38 -1.37
C LYS A 113 -8.00 -13.65 -2.52
N PRO A 114 -8.23 -14.92 -2.87
CA PRO A 114 -9.30 -15.30 -3.80
C PRO A 114 -10.67 -14.89 -3.25
N THR A 115 -11.54 -14.37 -4.11
CA THR A 115 -12.92 -14.00 -3.77
C THR A 115 -13.86 -14.39 -4.91
N GLU A 116 -15.18 -14.29 -4.69
CA GLU A 116 -16.16 -14.50 -5.75
C GLU A 116 -16.08 -13.45 -6.88
N TYR A 117 -15.45 -12.30 -6.61
CA TYR A 117 -15.28 -11.18 -7.55
C TYR A 117 -13.93 -11.19 -8.28
N GLY A 118 -13.10 -12.23 -8.08
CA GLY A 118 -11.75 -12.34 -8.62
C GLY A 118 -10.66 -12.37 -7.56
N THR A 119 -9.40 -12.34 -7.97
CA THR A 119 -8.26 -12.34 -7.04
C THR A 119 -8.03 -10.94 -6.51
N ARG A 120 -8.16 -10.76 -5.20
CA ARG A 120 -7.77 -9.53 -4.55
C ARG A 120 -6.31 -9.58 -4.15
N TYR A 121 -5.58 -8.56 -4.55
CA TYR A 121 -4.25 -8.24 -4.03
C TYR A 121 -4.38 -7.12 -3.03
N LEU A 122 -3.77 -7.25 -1.86
CA LEU A 122 -3.88 -6.25 -0.80
C LEU A 122 -2.60 -6.10 0.03
N HIS A 123 -2.45 -4.95 0.69
CA HIS A 123 -1.40 -4.73 1.67
C HIS A 123 -1.86 -3.73 2.73
N THR A 124 -1.49 -3.99 3.98
CA THR A 124 -1.72 -3.07 5.11
C THR A 124 -0.41 -2.38 5.48
N GLY A 125 -0.47 -1.21 6.09
CA GLY A 125 0.72 -0.56 6.63
C GLY A 125 0.40 0.07 7.97
N ASN A 126 1.34 -0.07 8.91
CA ASN A 126 1.23 0.43 10.26
C ASN A 126 2.54 1.10 10.64
N ASN A 127 2.49 2.42 10.78
CA ASN A 127 3.52 3.22 11.41
C ASN A 127 2.89 3.94 12.62
N PRO A 128 3.66 4.32 13.65
CA PRO A 128 3.10 5.03 14.80
C PRO A 128 2.28 6.27 14.40
N GLY A 129 0.97 6.21 14.64
CA GLY A 129 -0.02 7.25 14.31
C GLY A 129 -0.40 7.36 12.82
N PHE A 130 -0.09 6.34 12.02
CA PHE A 130 -0.50 6.22 10.62
C PHE A 130 -0.86 4.78 10.28
N MET A 131 -2.06 4.60 9.74
CA MET A 131 -2.52 3.32 9.21
C MET A 131 -2.79 3.46 7.71
N SER A 132 -2.62 2.37 6.97
CA SER A 132 -2.86 2.34 5.54
C SER A 132 -3.39 1.00 5.09
N TYR A 133 -4.19 1.04 4.04
CA TYR A 133 -4.71 -0.13 3.37
C TYR A 133 -4.78 0.14 1.88
N THR A 134 -4.44 -0.86 1.09
CA THR A 134 -4.71 -0.86 -0.34
C THR A 134 -5.17 -2.23 -0.78
N CYS A 135 -6.06 -2.26 -1.75
CA CYS A 135 -6.37 -3.47 -2.48
C CYS A 135 -6.72 -3.18 -3.93
N PHE A 136 -6.63 -4.20 -4.78
CA PHE A 136 -7.06 -4.12 -6.18
C PHE A 136 -7.37 -5.50 -6.76
N TYR A 137 -8.13 -5.46 -7.85
CA TYR A 137 -8.56 -6.60 -8.66
C TYR A 137 -8.20 -6.32 -10.11
N PRO A 138 -7.13 -6.93 -10.65
CA PRO A 138 -6.75 -6.75 -12.05
C PRO A 138 -7.89 -7.06 -13.03
N GLU A 139 -8.72 -8.07 -12.72
CA GLU A 139 -9.78 -8.58 -13.59
C GLU A 139 -10.94 -7.60 -13.77
N SER A 140 -11.35 -6.91 -12.71
CA SER A 140 -12.46 -5.93 -12.75
C SER A 140 -11.98 -4.50 -12.99
N GLY A 141 -10.68 -4.24 -12.84
CA GLY A 141 -10.12 -2.90 -12.92
C GLY A 141 -10.37 -2.05 -11.67
N PHE A 142 -10.89 -2.65 -10.59
CA PHE A 142 -11.15 -1.97 -9.33
C PHE A 142 -9.90 -1.86 -8.47
N GLY A 143 -9.75 -0.73 -7.77
CA GLY A 143 -8.66 -0.51 -6.81
C GLY A 143 -9.04 0.51 -5.75
N LEU A 144 -8.50 0.34 -4.55
CA LEU A 144 -8.73 1.17 -3.39
C LEU A 144 -7.38 1.50 -2.71
N VAL A 145 -7.24 2.75 -2.30
CA VAL A 145 -6.12 3.23 -1.49
C VAL A 145 -6.69 4.05 -0.34
N VAL A 146 -6.26 3.74 0.88
CA VAL A 146 -6.67 4.40 2.11
C VAL A 146 -5.44 4.74 2.93
N PHE A 147 -5.29 6.02 3.29
CA PHE A 147 -4.32 6.48 4.28
C PHE A 147 -5.05 7.19 5.41
N LEU A 148 -4.75 6.78 6.65
CA LEU A 148 -5.25 7.36 7.87
C LEU A 148 -4.08 7.92 8.68
N ASN A 149 -4.28 9.07 9.32
CA ASN A 149 -3.31 9.69 10.21
C ASN A 149 -3.63 9.45 11.68
N CYS A 150 -4.24 8.31 12.00
CA CYS A 150 -4.47 7.82 13.34
C CYS A 150 -4.07 6.35 13.47
N ASP A 151 -3.98 5.86 14.70
CA ASP A 151 -3.69 4.47 15.06
C ASP A 151 -4.95 3.61 15.23
N GLN A 152 -6.14 4.13 14.87
CA GLN A 152 -7.43 3.43 14.98
C GLN A 152 -8.00 3.14 13.59
N ILE A 153 -7.74 1.93 13.07
CA ILE A 153 -8.22 1.52 11.73
C ILE A 153 -9.36 0.50 11.80
N GLU A 154 -9.55 -0.15 12.94
CA GLU A 154 -10.52 -1.22 13.12
C GLU A 154 -11.96 -0.78 12.78
N PRO A 155 -12.48 0.36 13.27
CA PRO A 155 -13.83 0.79 12.89
C PRO A 155 -13.95 1.12 11.40
N PHE A 156 -12.87 1.56 10.77
CA PHE A 156 -12.83 1.81 9.34
C PHE A 156 -12.87 0.50 8.55
N TYR A 157 -12.12 -0.52 8.99
CA TYR A 157 -12.16 -1.85 8.40
C TYR A 157 -13.52 -2.53 8.53
N GLU A 158 -14.15 -2.46 9.71
CA GLU A 158 -15.52 -2.96 9.90
C GLU A 158 -16.50 -2.28 8.93
N GLY A 159 -16.42 -0.95 8.80
CA GLY A 159 -17.23 -0.19 7.86
C GLY A 159 -16.96 -0.58 6.40
N LEU A 160 -15.69 -0.69 6.02
CA LEU A 160 -15.26 -1.05 4.66
C LEU A 160 -15.63 -2.48 4.29
N GLY A 161 -15.57 -3.42 5.24
CA GLY A 161 -15.93 -4.83 5.06
C GLY A 161 -17.35 -5.01 4.57
N ASN A 162 -18.28 -4.19 5.07
CA ASN A 162 -19.67 -4.18 4.62
C ASN A 162 -19.86 -3.74 3.15
N PHE A 163 -18.90 -3.04 2.56
CA PHE A 163 -18.94 -2.60 1.16
C PHE A 163 -18.15 -3.53 0.22
N LEU A 164 -17.16 -4.24 0.75
CA LEU A 164 -16.30 -5.13 -0.03
C LEU A 164 -16.71 -6.61 0.11
N ASP A 165 -17.81 -6.91 0.80
CA ASP A 165 -18.23 -8.26 1.22
C ASP A 165 -17.06 -9.04 1.82
N ASP A 166 -16.36 -8.40 2.76
CA ASP A 166 -15.07 -8.85 3.23
C ASP A 166 -14.97 -8.86 4.76
N PRO A 167 -14.72 -10.01 5.40
CA PRO A 167 -14.31 -10.03 6.79
C PRO A 167 -12.86 -9.52 6.87
N PHE A 168 -12.71 -8.31 7.39
CA PHE A 168 -11.43 -7.74 7.82
C PHE A 168 -11.03 -8.23 9.21
#